data_AF-A0A2I0VBE2-F1
#
_entry.id   AF-A0A2I0VBE2-F1
#
_cell.length_a   1.000
_cell.length_b   1.000
_cell.length_c   1.000
_cell.angle_alpha   90.00
_cell.angle_beta   90.00
_cell.angle_gamma   90.00
#
_symmetry.space_group_name_H-M   'P 1'
#
loop_
_entity.id
_entity.type
_entity.pdbx_description
1 polymer ?
#
loop_
_entity_poly.entity_id
_entity_poly.type
_entity_poly.pdbx_seq_one_letter_code
_entity_poly.pdbx_strand_id
1 'polypeptide(L)'
;MIPKSFHKSLPNATLQVPLVHQGKTWVVKYYGESALKRFGTGWKKFALENKLKIGDGCVFELIDDDKELKLGVQILNGQIPLEFIRLGSAEKPINLD
;
A
#
# COMPACT_ATOMS: atom_id res chain seq x y z
N MET A 1 -7.69 -2.81 -0.41
CA MET A 1 -7.51 -3.95 -1.34
C MET A 1 -6.49 -3.55 -2.37
N ILE A 2 -5.68 -4.49 -2.86
CA ILE A 2 -4.69 -4.21 -3.88
C ILE A 2 -5.34 -4.41 -5.25
N PRO A 3 -5.20 -3.46 -6.18
CA PRO A 3 -5.84 -3.58 -7.48
C PRO A 3 -5.36 -4.74 -8.33
N LYS A 4 -6.28 -5.28 -9.15
CA LYS A 4 -6.02 -6.44 -10.02
C LYS A 4 -4.89 -6.20 -11.01
N SER A 5 -4.74 -4.97 -11.52
CA SER A 5 -3.66 -4.60 -12.45
C SER A 5 -2.27 -4.86 -11.86
N PHE A 6 -2.10 -4.76 -10.55
CA PHE A 6 -0.85 -5.01 -9.84
C PHE A 6 -0.65 -6.46 -9.40
N HIS A 7 -1.65 -7.35 -9.55
CA HIS A 7 -1.56 -8.71 -9.00
C HIS A 7 -0.42 -9.53 -9.59
N LYS A 8 -0.10 -9.31 -10.88
CA LYS A 8 1.00 -10.00 -11.59
C LYS A 8 2.39 -9.55 -11.12
N SER A 9 2.50 -8.32 -10.66
CA SER A 9 3.76 -7.73 -10.18
C SER A 9 4.04 -8.02 -8.71
N LEU A 10 3.13 -8.73 -8.03
CA LEU A 10 3.23 -9.01 -6.60
C LEU A 10 3.29 -10.50 -6.33
N PRO A 11 4.03 -10.95 -5.29
CA PRO A 11 4.13 -12.36 -4.93
C PRO A 11 2.76 -13.02 -4.75
N ASN A 12 2.65 -14.29 -5.18
CA ASN A 12 1.48 -15.13 -4.93
C ASN A 12 1.69 -15.97 -3.66
N ALA A 13 1.91 -15.30 -2.53
CA ALA A 13 2.17 -15.93 -1.24
C ALA A 13 1.64 -15.06 -0.10
N THR A 14 1.37 -15.67 1.05
CA THR A 14 1.13 -14.93 2.29
C THR A 14 2.46 -14.57 2.94
N LEU A 15 2.71 -13.26 3.13
CA LEU A 15 4.00 -12.73 3.60
C LEU A 15 3.81 -11.77 4.79
N GLN A 16 4.86 -11.63 5.58
CA GLN A 16 5.03 -10.48 6.47
C GLN A 16 5.80 -9.41 5.71
N VAL A 17 5.14 -8.29 5.43
CA VAL A 17 5.68 -7.20 4.62
C VAL A 17 5.98 -6.02 5.54
N PRO A 18 7.24 -5.58 5.65
CA PRO A 18 7.56 -4.35 6.35
C PRO A 18 7.10 -3.14 5.52
N LEU A 19 6.25 -2.30 6.12
CA LEU A 19 5.93 -0.96 5.63
C LEU A 19 6.82 0.05 6.33
N VAL A 20 7.56 0.86 5.56
CA VAL A 20 8.50 1.86 6.08
C VAL A 20 7.97 3.26 5.79
N HIS A 21 7.78 4.07 6.83
CA HIS A 21 7.36 5.46 6.71
C HIS A 21 8.07 6.32 7.75
N GLN A 22 8.67 7.44 7.33
CA GLN A 22 9.36 8.41 8.22
C GLN A 22 10.34 7.74 9.21
N GLY A 23 11.15 6.79 8.73
CA GLY A 23 12.16 6.08 9.54
C GLY A 23 11.59 5.03 10.51
N LYS A 24 10.28 4.80 10.50
CA LYS A 24 9.61 3.76 11.30
C LYS A 24 9.13 2.61 10.43
N THR A 25 9.00 1.44 11.04
CA THR A 25 8.61 0.20 10.35
C THR A 25 7.40 -0.46 11.01
N TRP A 26 6.43 -0.87 10.21
CA TRP A 26 5.27 -1.65 10.62
C TRP A 26 5.18 -2.92 9.82
N VAL A 27 5.20 -4.07 10.49
CA VAL A 27 5.00 -5.36 9.83
C VAL A 27 3.51 -5.59 9.60
N VAL A 28 3.13 -5.78 8.34
CA VAL A 28 1.77 -6.10 7.94
C VAL A 28 1.70 -7.45 7.26
N LYS A 29 0.63 -8.21 7.51
CA LYS A 29 0.37 -9.45 6.80
C LYS A 29 -0.20 -9.13 5.43
N TYR A 30 0.50 -9.55 4.38
CA TYR A 30 0.07 -9.51 3.00
C TYR A 30 -0.54 -10.86 2.62
N TYR A 31 -1.76 -10.85 2.09
CA TYR A 31 -2.47 -12.04 1.62
C TYR A 31 -2.40 -12.12 0.09
N GLY A 32 -1.27 -12.56 -0.45
CA GLY A 32 -1.03 -12.61 -1.89
C GLY A 32 -1.68 -13.79 -2.61
N GLU A 33 -2.01 -14.86 -1.90
CA GLU A 33 -2.67 -16.05 -2.45
C GLU A 33 -4.19 -15.90 -2.61
N SER A 34 -4.76 -14.82 -2.05
CA SER A 34 -6.19 -14.53 -2.16
C SER A 34 -6.53 -13.92 -3.52
N ALA A 35 -7.70 -14.30 -4.07
CA ALA A 35 -8.30 -13.61 -5.22
C ALA A 35 -8.44 -12.08 -4.99
N LEU A 36 -8.53 -11.65 -3.74
CA LEU A 36 -8.49 -10.25 -3.32
C LEU A 36 -7.20 -9.97 -2.54
N LYS A 37 -6.08 -9.84 -3.26
CA LYS A 37 -4.79 -9.46 -2.66
C LYS A 37 -4.95 -8.21 -1.79
N ARG A 38 -4.44 -8.25 -0.56
CA ARG A 38 -4.62 -7.16 0.43
C ARG A 38 -3.61 -7.22 1.56
N PHE A 39 -3.40 -6.07 2.20
CA PHE A 39 -2.85 -6.00 3.56
C PHE A 39 -3.95 -6.28 4.58
N GLY A 40 -3.63 -7.06 5.62
CA GLY A 40 -4.55 -7.43 6.70
C GLY A 40 -3.97 -7.14 8.07
N THR A 41 -3.69 -8.17 8.88
CA THR A 41 -3.16 -7.99 10.25
C THR A 41 -1.97 -7.03 10.26
N GLY A 42 -1.94 -6.07 11.19
CA GLY A 42 -0.94 -5.00 11.24
C GLY A 42 -1.35 -3.72 10.50
N TRP A 43 -2.19 -3.79 9.47
CA TRP A 43 -2.66 -2.60 8.73
C TRP A 43 -3.39 -1.60 9.63
N LYS A 44 -4.28 -2.09 10.51
CA LYS A 44 -5.00 -1.21 11.46
C LYS A 44 -4.04 -0.45 12.39
N LYS A 45 -2.96 -1.10 12.84
CA LYS A 45 -1.94 -0.48 13.69
C LYS A 45 -1.19 0.60 12.93
N PHE A 46 -0.72 0.28 11.72
CA PHE A 46 -0.08 1.25 10.82
C PHE A 46 -0.98 2.48 10.59
N ALA A 47 -2.25 2.28 10.27
CA ALA A 47 -3.19 3.36 10.01
C ALA A 47 -3.44 4.23 11.24
N LEU A 48 -3.61 3.62 12.42
CA LEU A 48 -3.86 4.35 13.66
C LEU A 48 -2.64 5.20 14.07
N GLU A 49 -1.44 4.61 14.07
CA GLU A 49 -0.22 5.28 14.51
C GLU A 49 0.23 6.39 13.56
N ASN A 50 -0.06 6.26 12.26
CA ASN A 50 0.16 7.30 11.26
C ASN A 50 -1.03 8.25 11.08
N LYS A 51 -2.08 8.12 11.89
CA LYS A 51 -3.27 8.99 11.89
C LYS A 51 -3.95 9.10 10.53
N LEU A 52 -3.94 8.02 9.74
CA LEU A 52 -4.61 7.95 8.44
C LEU A 52 -6.11 8.18 8.60
N LYS A 53 -6.66 9.03 7.75
CA LYS A 53 -8.08 9.37 7.69
C LYS A 53 -8.68 8.93 6.37
N ILE A 54 -10.01 8.83 6.35
CA ILE A 54 -10.75 8.66 5.09
C ILE A 54 -10.46 9.88 4.22
N GLY A 55 -10.08 9.64 2.96
CA GLY A 55 -9.66 10.67 2.01
C GLY A 55 -8.15 10.84 1.88
N ASP A 56 -7.36 10.26 2.79
CA ASP A 56 -5.91 10.21 2.63
C ASP A 56 -5.49 9.18 1.59
N GLY A 57 -4.38 9.48 0.92
CA GLY A 57 -3.70 8.57 0.00
C GLY A 57 -2.51 7.87 0.63
N CYS A 58 -2.22 6.65 0.17
CA CYS A 58 -0.93 6.01 0.42
C CYS A 58 -0.30 5.60 -0.92
N VAL A 59 0.94 6.02 -1.14
CA VAL A 59 1.79 5.55 -2.23
C VAL A 59 2.70 4.47 -1.66
N PHE A 60 2.79 3.33 -2.34
CA PHE A 60 3.64 2.21 -1.93
C PHE A 60 4.73 2.02 -2.97
N GLU A 61 5.98 2.10 -2.55
CA GLU A 61 7.15 1.92 -3.39
C GLU A 61 7.91 0.68 -2.94
N LEU A 62 8.36 -0.15 -3.88
CA LEU A 62 9.28 -1.24 -3.58
C LEU A 62 10.65 -0.63 -3.26
N ILE A 63 11.17 -0.86 -2.06
CA ILE A 63 12.44 -0.28 -1.60
C ILE A 63 13.58 -1.29 -1.49
N ASP A 64 13.30 -2.56 -1.79
CA ASP A 64 14.26 -3.66 -1.83
C ASP A 64 13.67 -4.76 -2.73
N ASP A 65 14.40 -5.19 -3.76
CA ASP A 65 13.95 -6.14 -4.78
C ASP A 65 14.59 -7.52 -4.66
N ASP A 66 15.61 -7.68 -3.81
CA ASP A 66 16.49 -8.84 -3.96
C ASP A 66 16.03 -10.09 -3.18
N LYS A 67 15.24 -9.97 -2.09
CA LYS A 67 14.84 -11.16 -1.28
C LYS A 67 13.49 -11.10 -0.57
N GLU A 68 13.04 -9.92 -0.12
CA GLU A 68 11.83 -9.78 0.69
C GLU A 68 10.99 -8.60 0.21
N LEU A 69 9.67 -8.82 0.06
CA LEU A 69 8.76 -7.73 -0.29
C LEU A 69 8.74 -6.71 0.85
N LYS A 70 9.38 -5.56 0.61
CA LYS A 70 9.48 -4.45 1.54
C LYS A 70 9.02 -3.17 0.87
N LEU A 71 8.13 -2.43 1.51
CA LEU A 71 7.49 -1.28 0.90
C LEU A 71 7.77 0.01 1.68
N GLY A 72 8.32 1.01 1.00
CA GLY A 72 8.26 2.39 1.43
C GLY A 72 6.82 2.90 1.28
N VAL A 73 6.37 3.71 2.23
CA VAL A 73 5.03 4.31 2.20
C VAL A 73 5.13 5.82 2.32
N GLN A 74 4.52 6.53 1.38
CA GLN A 74 4.29 7.97 1.47
C GLN A 74 2.80 8.22 1.70
N ILE A 75 2.47 9.07 2.69
CA ILE A 75 1.09 9.39 3.05
C ILE A 75 0.74 10.77 2.53
N LEU A 76 -0.34 10.85 1.76
CA LEU A 76 -0.87 12.07 1.16
C LEU A 76 -2.07 12.51 1.99
N ASN A 77 -1.89 13.54 2.82
CA ASN A 77 -2.90 14.03 3.78
C ASN A 77 -4.00 14.84 3.08
N GLY A 78 -4.96 14.18 2.43
CA GLY A 78 -6.02 14.83 1.64
C GLY A 78 -5.51 15.71 0.49
N GLN A 79 -4.22 15.65 0.18
CA GLN A 79 -3.57 16.40 -0.90
C GLN A 79 -3.77 15.72 -2.26
N ILE A 80 -4.47 14.59 -2.32
CA ILE A 80 -4.89 14.03 -3.61
C ILE A 80 -5.97 14.97 -4.17
N PRO A 81 -5.70 15.70 -5.28
CA PRO A 81 -6.71 16.56 -5.87
C PRO A 81 -7.97 15.75 -6.20
N LEU A 82 -9.16 16.33 -6.01
CA LEU A 82 -10.44 15.65 -6.24
C LEU A 82 -10.53 15.00 -7.64
N GLU A 83 -9.85 15.58 -8.63
CA GLU A 83 -9.65 15.03 -9.98
C GLU A 83 -9.15 13.57 -9.93
N PHE A 84 -8.14 13.33 -9.11
CA PHE A 84 -7.49 12.02 -8.97
C PHE A 84 -8.30 11.06 -8.08
N ILE A 85 -9.19 11.57 -7.23
CA ILE A 85 -10.15 10.71 -6.51
C ILE A 85 -11.20 10.15 -7.49
N ARG A 86 -11.56 10.92 -8.52
CA ARG A 86 -12.49 10.48 -9.58
C ARG A 86 -11.81 9.63 -10.65
N LEU A 87 -10.53 9.89 -10.94
CA LEU A 87 -9.73 9.12 -11.90
C LEU A 87 -9.10 7.86 -11.29
N GLY A 88 -8.82 7.89 -9.98
CA GLY A 88 -8.24 6.82 -9.20
C GLY A 88 -9.26 5.73 -8.90
N SER A 89 -9.45 4.84 -9.87
CA SER A 89 -9.96 3.50 -9.58
C SER A 89 -8.80 2.65 -9.09
N ALA A 90 -9.10 1.55 -8.37
CA ALA A 90 -8.12 0.49 -8.16
C ALA A 90 -7.38 0.18 -9.49
N GLU A 91 -8.10 0.18 -10.61
CA GLU A 91 -7.55 -0.21 -11.91
C GLU A 91 -6.68 0.84 -12.62
N LYS A 92 -6.61 2.08 -12.11
CA LYS A 92 -5.78 3.17 -12.67
C LYS A 92 -4.98 3.86 -11.57
N PRO A 93 -3.73 3.41 -11.29
CA PRO A 93 -2.88 4.07 -10.31
C PRO A 93 -2.62 5.53 -10.71
N ILE A 94 -2.53 6.39 -9.71
CA ILE A 94 -2.10 7.77 -9.88
C ILE A 94 -0.57 7.74 -10.01
N ASN A 95 -0.04 8.15 -11.15
CA ASN A 95 1.38 8.46 -11.28
C ASN A 95 1.62 9.83 -10.63
N LEU A 96 2.56 9.88 -9.70
CA LEU A 96 3.10 11.13 -9.18
C LEU A 96 4.42 11.34 -9.92
N ASP A 97 4.44 12.27 -10.87
CA ASP A 97 5.68 12.74 -11.51
C ASP A 97 6.46 13.65 -10.54
#